data_AF-A0A2D7JFE5-F1
#
_entry.id   AF-A0A2D7JFE5-F1
#
_cell.length_a   1.000
_cell.length_b   1.000
_cell.length_c   1.000
_cell.angle_alpha   90.00
_cell.angle_beta   90.00
_cell.angle_gamma   90.00
#
_symmetry.space_group_name_H-M   'P 1'
#
loop_
_entity.id
_entity.type
_entity.pdbx_description
1 polymer ?
#
loop_
_entity_poly.entity_id
_entity_poly.type
_entity_poly.pdbx_seq_one_letter_code
_entity_poly.pdbx_strand_id
1 'polypeptide(L)' 'MSFISPDAGTDRVFDNADSFAMVFDRTWKRLRAKDNQIGQDDHLEAVLSAMADHPFLISSPEMARQVAAFRIRLLELS' A
#
# COMPACT_ATOMS: atom_id res chain seq x y z
N MET A 1 -17.43 -3.36 -32.35
CA MET A 1 -17.59 -2.39 -31.24
C MET A 1 -17.52 -3.18 -29.95
N SER A 2 -16.39 -3.14 -29.26
CA SER A 2 -16.18 -3.92 -28.04
C SER A 2 -16.77 -3.18 -26.85
N PHE A 3 -17.77 -3.79 -26.22
CA PHE A 3 -18.41 -3.31 -25.01
C PHE A 3 -17.46 -3.55 -23.83
N ILE A 4 -16.74 -2.51 -23.39
CA ILE A 4 -16.16 -2.52 -22.04
C ILE A 4 -17.35 -2.37 -21.09
N SER A 5 -17.69 -3.46 -20.42
CA SER A 5 -18.56 -3.42 -19.25
C SER A 5 -17.84 -2.61 -18.18
N PRO A 6 -18.45 -1.58 -17.58
CA PRO A 6 -17.87 -0.93 -16.42
C PRO A 6 -18.02 -1.92 -15.27
N ASP A 7 -16.99 -2.74 -15.05
CA ASP A 7 -16.81 -3.46 -13.80
C ASP A 7 -16.69 -2.43 -12.68
N ALA A 8 -17.84 -2.06 -12.12
CA ALA A 8 -17.98 -1.33 -10.89
C ALA A 8 -17.61 -2.28 -9.75
N GLY A 9 -16.31 -2.52 -9.55
CA GLY A 9 -15.88 -3.45 -8.50
C GLY A 9 -14.38 -3.69 -8.39
N THR A 10 -13.60 -3.47 -9.45
CA THR A 10 -12.14 -3.52 -9.33
C THR A 10 -11.69 -2.34 -8.47
N ASP A 11 -11.14 -2.61 -7.28
CA ASP A 11 -10.34 -1.66 -6.47
C ASP A 11 -9.20 -1.19 -7.38
N ARG A 12 -9.49 -0.17 -8.19
CA ARG A 12 -8.59 0.31 -9.23
C ARG A 12 -7.44 0.98 -8.51
N VAL A 13 -6.32 0.27 -8.47
CA VAL A 13 -5.03 0.84 -8.06
C VAL A 13 -4.43 1.58 -9.25
N PHE A 14 -3.91 2.77 -8.97
CA PHE A 14 -3.29 3.64 -9.96
C PHE A 14 -1.78 3.69 -9.74
N ASP A 15 -1.04 3.96 -10.82
CA ASP A 15 0.41 4.19 -10.78
C ASP A 15 0.72 5.59 -10.20
N ASN A 16 0.32 5.85 -8.96
CA ASN A 16 0.63 7.09 -8.28
C ASN A 16 0.76 6.92 -6.75
N ALA A 17 1.40 7.90 -6.12
CA ALA A 17 1.68 7.89 -4.68
C ALA A 17 0.40 7.92 -3.82
N ASP A 18 -0.66 8.59 -4.28
CA ASP A 18 -1.93 8.71 -3.56
C ASP A 18 -2.65 7.36 -3.45
N SER A 19 -2.80 6.67 -4.58
CA SER A 19 -3.38 5.33 -4.64
C SER A 19 -2.55 4.34 -3.84
N PHE A 20 -1.21 4.41 -3.95
CA PHE A 20 -0.31 3.63 -3.11
C PHE A 20 -0.52 3.89 -1.61
N ALA A 21 -0.57 5.16 -1.20
CA ALA A 21 -0.75 5.52 0.21
C ALA A 21 -2.08 5.02 0.78
N MET A 22 -3.15 5.04 -0.01
CA MET A 22 -4.46 4.50 0.39
C MET A 22 -4.42 2.99 0.61
N VAL A 23 -3.76 2.24 -0.29
CA VAL A 23 -3.60 0.78 -0.14
C VAL A 23 -2.64 0.44 1.01
N PHE A 24 -1.56 1.22 1.16
CA PHE A 24 -0.58 1.08 2.23
C PHE A 24 -1.22 1.21 3.61
N ASP A 25 -1.99 2.27 3.85
CA ASP A 25 -2.65 2.51 5.14
C ASP A 25 -3.60 1.38 5.54
N ARG A 26 -4.42 0.92 4.58
CA ARG A 26 -5.34 -0.22 4.77
C ARG A 26 -4.57 -1.50 5.10
N THR A 27 -3.51 -1.80 4.36
CA THR A 27 -2.70 -3.01 4.53
C THR A 27 -1.92 -2.98 5.84
N TRP A 28 -1.34 -1.84 6.19
CA TRP A 28 -0.63 -1.60 7.44
C TRP A 28 -1.53 -1.91 8.64
N LYS A 29 -2.70 -1.27 8.72
CA LYS A 29 -3.68 -1.47 9.80
C LYS A 29 -4.17 -2.91 9.88
N ARG A 30 -4.46 -3.52 8.72
CA ARG A 30 -4.91 -4.92 8.66
C ARG A 30 -3.86 -5.90 9.19
N LEU A 31 -2.59 -5.71 8.83
CA LEU A 31 -1.51 -6.55 9.34
C LEU A 31 -1.25 -6.27 10.83
N ARG A 32 -1.28 -5.00 11.27
CA ARG A 32 -1.02 -4.62 12.69
C ARG A 32 -2.09 -5.18 13.62
N ALA A 33 -3.33 -5.24 13.13
CA ALA A 33 -4.44 -5.85 13.85
C ALA A 33 -4.30 -7.38 13.96
N LYS A 34 -3.59 -8.02 13.03
CA LYS A 34 -3.37 -9.47 13.02
C LYS A 34 -2.21 -9.88 13.91
N ASP A 35 -1.12 -9.12 13.85
CA ASP A 35 0.04 -9.31 14.71
C ASP A 35 0.52 -7.93 15.20
N ASN A 36 0.51 -7.74 16.52
CA ASN A 36 0.92 -6.48 17.14
C ASN A 36 2.32 -6.57 17.78
N GLN A 37 2.96 -7.74 17.70
CA GLN A 37 4.26 -8.04 18.33
C GLN A 37 5.42 -7.93 17.34
N ILE A 38 5.12 -8.04 16.05
CA ILE A 38 5.98 -7.67 14.92
C ILE A 38 6.58 -6.26 15.08
N GLY A 39 7.91 -6.18 14.94
CA GLY A 39 8.66 -4.93 14.94
C GLY A 39 8.30 -4.05 13.74
N GLN A 40 8.54 -2.75 13.82
CA GLN A 40 8.13 -1.81 12.76
C GLN A 40 8.76 -2.12 11.39
N ASP A 41 10.06 -2.45 11.36
CA ASP A 41 10.76 -2.78 10.12
C ASP A 41 10.21 -4.05 9.47
N ASP A 42 10.02 -5.13 10.26
CA ASP A 42 9.43 -6.38 9.79
C ASP A 42 7.98 -6.17 9.30
N HIS A 43 7.24 -5.28 9.97
CA HIS A 43 5.89 -4.87 9.57
C HIS A 43 5.88 -4.18 8.20
N LEU A 44 6.81 -3.26 7.99
CA LEU A 44 6.97 -2.58 6.72
C LEU A 44 7.29 -3.57 5.60
N GLU A 45 8.21 -4.51 5.83
CA GLU A 45 8.53 -5.54 4.84
C GLU A 45 7.31 -6.42 4.51
N ALA A 46 6.54 -6.82 5.52
CA ALA A 46 5.31 -7.58 5.32
C ALA A 46 4.25 -6.80 4.50
N VAL A 47 4.09 -5.49 4.77
CA VAL A 47 3.19 -4.62 4.02
C VAL A 47 3.67 -4.46 2.57
N LEU A 48 4.95 -4.18 2.35
CA LEU A 48 5.52 -4.02 1.01
C LEU A 48 5.41 -5.33 0.21
N SER A 49 5.63 -6.47 0.84
CA SER A 49 5.46 -7.80 0.24
C SER A 49 4.00 -8.06 -0.15
N ALA A 50 3.05 -7.73 0.72
CA ALA A 50 1.62 -7.82 0.42
C ALA A 50 1.19 -6.86 -0.72
N MET A 51 1.93 -5.78 -0.94
CA MET A 51 1.70 -4.79 -1.99
C MET A 51 2.60 -4.99 -3.23
N ALA A 52 3.32 -6.11 -3.35
CA ALA A 52 4.31 -6.33 -4.42
C ALA A 52 3.75 -6.16 -5.85
N ASP A 53 2.44 -6.36 -6.04
CA ASP A 53 1.75 -6.22 -7.32
C ASP A 53 1.23 -4.77 -7.59
N HIS A 54 1.42 -3.83 -6.65
CA HIS A 54 0.92 -2.48 -6.82
C HIS A 54 1.68 -1.74 -7.93
N PRO A 55 1.01 -1.12 -8.92
CA PRO A 55 1.66 -0.53 -10.09
C PRO A 55 2.72 0.51 -9.71
N PHE A 56 2.43 1.38 -8.74
CA PHE A 56 3.39 2.38 -8.23
C PHE A 56 4.63 1.77 -7.58
N LEU A 57 4.50 0.61 -6.92
CA LEU A 57 5.65 -0.07 -6.30
C LEU A 57 6.55 -0.72 -7.37
N ILE A 58 5.95 -1.20 -8.46
CA ILE A 58 6.66 -1.78 -9.62
C ILE A 58 7.34 -0.67 -10.44
N SER A 59 6.61 0.40 -10.75
CA SER A 59 7.06 1.53 -11.58
C SER A 59 8.09 2.39 -10.86
N SER A 60 7.92 2.63 -9.55
CA SER A 60 8.72 3.55 -8.76
C SER A 60 9.01 3.02 -7.33
N PRO A 61 9.80 1.94 -7.19
CA PRO A 61 10.03 1.28 -5.90
C PRO A 61 10.72 2.17 -4.86
N GLU A 62 11.68 3.00 -5.27
CA GLU A 62 12.38 3.92 -4.37
C GLU A 62 11.42 4.99 -3.81
N MET A 63 10.58 5.58 -4.66
CA MET A 63 9.60 6.58 -4.25
C MET A 63 8.50 5.94 -3.39
N ALA A 64 8.04 4.73 -3.73
CA ALA A 64 7.09 3.99 -2.92
C ALA A 64 7.61 3.73 -1.50
N ARG A 65 8.89 3.39 -1.34
CA ARG A 65 9.53 3.26 -0.02
C ARG A 65 9.59 4.59 0.75
N GLN A 66 9.90 5.71 0.07
CA GLN A 66 9.86 7.03 0.71
C GLN A 66 8.46 7.41 1.19
N VAL A 67 7.44 7.15 0.35
CA VAL A 67 6.03 7.36 0.72
C VAL A 67 5.65 6.47 1.90
N ALA A 68 6.01 5.19 1.90
CA ALA A 68 5.76 4.27 3.01
C ALA A 68 6.39 4.77 4.32
N ALA A 69 7.67 5.16 4.30
CA ALA A 69 8.35 5.71 5.47
C ALA A 69 7.67 6.99 6.00
N PHE A 70 7.22 7.87 5.10
CA PHE A 70 6.45 9.05 5.48
C PHE A 70 5.11 8.69 6.11
N ARG A 71 4.37 7.73 5.54
CA ARG A 71 3.09 7.24 6.08
C ARG A 71 3.25 6.66 7.49
N ILE A 72 4.31 5.89 7.73
CA ILE A 72 4.60 5.31 9.06
C ILE A 72 4.78 6.43 10.09
N ARG A 73 5.61 7.43 9.79
CA ARG A 73 5.82 8.58 10.71
C ARG A 73 4.53 9.31 11.04
N LEU A 74 3.63 9.48 10.06
CA LEU A 74 2.32 10.08 10.32
C LEU A 74 1.44 9.21 11.22
N LEU A 75 1.48 7.89 11.06
CA LEU A 75 0.72 6.95 11.89
C LEU A 75 1.23 6.91 13.34
N GLU A 76 2.53 7.11 13.57
CA GLU A 76 3.11 7.21 14.93
C GLU A 76 2.73 8.51 15.65
N LEU A 77 2.37 9.55 14.90
CA LEU A 77 1.95 10.85 15.42
C LEU A 77 0.43 10.95 15.68
N SER A 78 -0.33 9.91 15.31
CA SER A 78 -1.80 9.89 15.31
C SER A 78 -2.41 9.15 16.49
#